data_AF-A0A7G1IRQ2-F1
#
_entry.id   AF-A0A7G1IRQ2-F1
#
_cell.length_a   1.000
_cell.length_b   1.000
_cell.length_c   1.000
_cell.angle_alpha   90.00
_cell.angle_beta   90.00
_cell.angle_gamma   90.00
#
_symmetry.space_group_name_H-M   'P 1'
#
loop_
_entity.id
_entity.type
_entity.pdbx_description
1 polymer ?
#
loop_
_entity_poly.entity_id
_entity_poly.type
_entity_poly.pdbx_seq_one_letter_code
_entity_poly.pdbx_strand_id
1 'polypeptide(L)'
;MLVTERMKPLRIEDHVVQQIWMPYHWGYSGLVDGDVVNDLFGVVLDPNVFIQESKVCTCDVQPGRRPRGPELLAYIAEYRRRAGVTPATGTRLDTHSEETP
;
A
#
# COMPACT_ATOMS: atom_id res chain seq x y z
N MET A 1 -12.26 9.43 6.73
CA MET A 1 -12.47 9.02 5.33
C MET A 1 -13.57 9.89 4.72
N LEU A 2 -13.41 10.33 3.48
CA LEU A 2 -14.46 11.09 2.76
C LEU A 2 -15.23 10.12 1.85
N VAL A 3 -16.54 9.99 2.05
CA VAL A 3 -17.43 9.22 1.18
C VAL A 3 -18.04 10.17 0.16
N THR A 4 -17.96 9.84 -1.13
CA THR A 4 -18.41 10.73 -2.20
C THR A 4 -18.75 9.94 -3.46
N GLU A 5 -19.75 10.41 -4.21
CA GLU A 5 -20.15 9.83 -5.49
C GLU A 5 -19.15 10.11 -6.63
N ARG A 6 -18.16 10.98 -6.40
CA ARG A 6 -17.12 11.33 -7.38
C ARG A 6 -16.21 10.15 -7.73
N MET A 7 -16.07 9.19 -6.81
CA MET A 7 -15.31 7.96 -7.00
C MET A 7 -16.29 6.80 -7.06
N LYS A 8 -16.51 6.26 -8.26
CA LYS A 8 -17.44 5.14 -8.46
C LYS A 8 -16.69 3.81 -8.49
N PRO A 9 -17.30 2.70 -8.03
CA PRO A 9 -16.72 1.38 -8.21
C PRO A 9 -16.51 1.07 -9.70
N LEU A 10 -15.45 0.33 -10.01
CA LEU A 10 -15.21 -0.21 -11.36
C LEU A 10 -15.83 -1.60 -11.47
N ARG A 11 -16.40 -1.93 -12.62
CA ARG A 11 -16.74 -3.31 -12.99
C ARG A 11 -15.66 -3.85 -13.91
N ILE A 12 -14.96 -4.88 -13.47
CA ILE A 12 -13.87 -5.52 -14.21
C ILE A 12 -14.22 -7.00 -14.25
N GLU A 13 -14.57 -7.50 -15.44
CA GLU A 13 -15.11 -8.85 -15.62
C GLU A 13 -16.29 -9.09 -14.65
N ASP A 14 -16.25 -10.19 -13.90
CA ASP A 14 -17.26 -10.57 -12.91
C ASP A 14 -17.03 -9.94 -11.52
N HIS A 15 -16.10 -8.97 -11.42
CA HIS A 15 -15.70 -8.34 -10.17
C HIS A 15 -16.09 -6.87 -10.08
N VAL A 16 -16.44 -6.44 -8.87
CA VAL A 16 -16.59 -5.02 -8.52
C VAL A 16 -15.38 -4.58 -7.71
N VAL A 17 -14.61 -3.63 -8.24
CA VAL A 17 -13.42 -3.09 -7.58
C VAL A 17 -13.74 -1.71 -6.99
N GLN A 18 -13.58 -1.58 -5.68
CA GLN A 18 -13.73 -0.30 -4.98
C GLN A 18 -12.47 0.54 -5.17
N GLN A 19 -12.66 1.80 -5.57
CA GLN A 19 -11.56 2.74 -5.73
C GLN A 19 -11.45 3.61 -4.48
N ILE A 20 -10.22 3.79 -3.99
CA ILE A 20 -9.92 4.60 -2.81
C ILE A 20 -8.96 5.71 -3.22
N TRP A 21 -9.27 6.94 -2.82
CA TRP A 21 -8.40 8.09 -3.04
C TRP A 21 -7.58 8.39 -1.80
N MET A 22 -6.26 8.50 -1.97
CA MET A 22 -5.31 8.77 -0.90
C MET A 22 -4.43 9.97 -1.29
N PRO A 23 -4.59 11.13 -0.63
CA PRO A 23 -3.82 12.31 -0.97
C PRO A 23 -2.44 12.37 -0.29
N TYR A 24 -1.45 12.90 -1.02
CA TYR A 24 -0.04 12.93 -0.61
C TYR A 24 0.40 14.15 0.22
N HIS A 25 -0.53 14.99 0.67
CA HIS A 25 -0.19 16.31 1.24
C HIS A 25 0.04 16.31 2.76
N TRP A 26 0.10 15.14 3.39
CA TRP A 26 0.30 14.99 4.84
C TRP A 26 1.63 14.30 5.15
N GLY A 27 2.16 14.60 6.33
CA GLY A 27 3.31 13.94 6.90
C GLY A 27 3.49 14.32 8.36
N TYR A 28 4.58 13.82 8.96
CA TYR A 28 4.86 13.97 10.39
C TYR A 28 5.29 15.39 10.80
N SER A 29 5.38 16.32 9.84
CA SER A 29 5.77 17.71 10.08
C SER A 29 4.86 18.64 9.30
N GLY A 30 4.39 19.70 9.95
CA GLY A 30 3.53 20.71 9.35
C GLY A 30 2.58 21.32 10.36
N LEU A 31 1.68 22.19 9.86
CA LEU A 31 0.63 22.80 10.67
C LEU A 31 -0.54 21.84 10.96
N VAL A 32 -0.62 20.73 10.22
CA VAL A 32 -1.68 19.73 10.33
C VAL A 32 -1.02 18.37 10.42
N ASP A 33 -1.31 17.62 11.49
CA ASP A 33 -0.80 16.27 11.68
C ASP A 33 -1.44 15.28 10.70
N GLY A 34 -0.63 14.35 10.18
CA GLY A 34 -1.08 13.22 9.40
C GLY A 34 0.04 12.21 9.17
N ASP A 35 -0.30 11.07 8.56
CA ASP A 35 0.68 10.06 8.16
C ASP A 35 0.99 10.21 6.65
N VAL A 36 2.13 9.65 6.24
CA VAL A 36 2.59 9.67 4.84
C VAL A 36 1.96 8.51 4.07
N VAL A 37 1.28 8.79 2.95
CA VAL A 37 0.64 7.75 2.12
C VAL A 37 1.67 6.75 1.55
N ASN A 38 2.87 7.22 1.23
CA ASN A 38 3.95 6.37 0.71
C ASN A 38 4.34 5.22 1.65
N ASP A 39 4.10 5.34 2.96
CA ASP A 39 4.38 4.27 3.93
C ASP A 39 3.48 3.03 3.73
N LEU A 40 2.44 3.13 2.90
CA LEU A 40 1.52 2.04 2.60
C LEU A 40 1.96 1.18 1.41
N PHE A 41 2.84 1.68 0.54
CA PHE A 41 3.22 0.97 -0.68
C PHE A 41 4.47 0.13 -0.51
N GLY A 42 4.49 -1.03 -1.18
CA GLY A 42 5.71 -1.80 -1.33
C GLY A 42 6.74 -1.07 -2.19
N VAL A 43 8.01 -1.41 -2.00
CA VAL A 43 9.11 -0.92 -2.84
C VAL A 43 9.29 -1.89 -4.01
N VAL A 44 8.51 -1.69 -5.06
CA VAL A 44 8.60 -2.43 -6.33
C VAL A 44 8.69 -1.41 -7.46
N LEU A 45 9.60 -1.64 -8.40
CA LEU A 45 9.91 -0.72 -9.49
C LEU A 45 9.64 -1.38 -10.84
N ASP A 46 9.25 -0.58 -11.82
CA ASP A 46 9.21 -1.01 -13.22
C ASP A 46 10.61 -1.48 -13.67
N PRO A 47 10.74 -2.63 -14.36
CA PRO A 47 12.04 -3.19 -14.72
C PRO A 47 12.81 -2.39 -15.78
N ASN A 48 12.16 -1.49 -16.52
CA ASN A 48 12.79 -0.72 -17.60
C ASN A 48 13.16 0.70 -17.16
N VAL A 49 12.25 1.37 -16.44
CA VAL A 49 12.42 2.78 -16.06
C VAL A 49 12.64 3.00 -14.57
N PHE A 50 12.61 1.94 -13.76
CA PHE A 50 12.84 1.98 -12.32
C PHE A 50 11.95 2.99 -11.57
N ILE A 51 10.73 3.19 -12.05
CA ILE A 51 9.74 4.02 -11.37
C ILE A 51 8.94 3.13 -10.41
N GLN A 52 8.81 3.57 -9.15
CA GLN A 52 8.03 2.85 -8.14
C GLN A 52 6.54 2.82 -8.51
N GLU A 53 5.93 1.64 -8.40
CA GLU A 53 4.47 1.51 -8.49
C GLU A 53 3.82 2.09 -7.23
N SER A 54 3.05 3.16 -7.40
CA SER A 54 2.36 3.91 -6.33
C SER A 54 0.95 4.35 -6.71
N LYS A 55 0.51 4.07 -7.94
CA LYS A 55 -0.80 4.47 -8.47
C LYS A 55 -1.81 3.35 -8.37
N VAL A 56 -1.35 2.10 -8.33
CA VAL A 56 -2.18 0.91 -8.19
C VAL A 56 -1.66 0.04 -7.06
N CYS A 57 -2.48 -0.13 -6.03
CA CYS A 57 -2.24 -1.07 -4.96
C CYS A 57 -3.56 -1.68 -4.49
N THR A 58 -3.49 -2.85 -3.86
CA THR A 58 -4.60 -3.39 -3.08
C THR A 58 -4.43 -2.99 -1.61
N CYS A 59 -5.50 -2.55 -0.97
CA CYS A 59 -5.50 -2.26 0.45
C CYS A 59 -6.81 -2.71 1.10
N ASP A 60 -6.76 -2.79 2.43
CA ASP A 60 -7.92 -3.07 3.27
C ASP A 60 -8.25 -1.79 4.07
N VAL A 61 -9.54 -1.48 4.19
CA VAL A 61 -10.04 -0.29 4.90
C VAL A 61 -10.72 -0.74 6.17
N GLN A 62 -10.16 -0.34 7.31
CA GLN A 62 -10.69 -0.69 8.62
C GLN A 62 -11.30 0.56 9.30
N PRO A 63 -12.46 0.41 9.97
CA PRO A 63 -13.07 1.50 10.71
C PRO A 63 -12.24 1.85 11.95
N GLY A 64 -12.26 3.13 12.34
CA GLY A 64 -11.60 3.61 13.55
C GLY A 64 -10.28 4.32 13.30
N ARG A 65 -9.57 4.62 14.38
CA ARG A 65 -8.25 5.27 14.34
C ARG A 65 -7.17 4.21 14.29
N ARG A 66 -6.11 4.47 13.54
CA ARG A 66 -4.90 3.65 13.54
C ARG A 66 -4.32 3.58 14.97
N PRO A 67 -4.07 2.38 15.53
CA PRO A 67 -3.34 2.23 16.79
C PRO A 67 -1.96 2.89 16.72
N ARG A 68 -1.42 3.32 17.86
CA ARG A 68 -0.10 3.98 17.95
C ARG A 68 0.79 3.23 18.96
N GLY A 69 2.10 3.48 18.91
CA GLY A 69 3.05 2.87 19.85
C GLY A 69 3.07 1.34 19.77
N PRO A 70 3.16 0.62 20.90
CA PRO A 70 3.22 -0.85 20.92
C PRO A 70 2.01 -1.54 20.26
N GLU A 71 0.82 -0.95 20.34
CA GLU A 71 -0.40 -1.51 19.77
C GLU A 71 -0.35 -1.57 18.24
N LEU A 72 0.34 -0.61 17.60
CA LEU A 72 0.54 -0.62 16.15
C LEU A 72 1.35 -1.84 15.71
N LEU A 73 2.38 -2.21 16.48
CA LEU A 73 3.23 -3.35 16.16
C LEU A 73 2.45 -4.66 16.28
N ALA A 74 1.62 -4.79 17.32
CA ALA A 74 0.73 -5.93 17.49
C ALA A 74 -0.28 -6.04 16.34
N TYR A 75 -0.88 -4.91 15.94
CA TYR A 75 -1.82 -4.83 14.81
C TYR A 75 -1.19 -5.26 13.49
N ILE A 76 0.00 -4.75 13.15
CA ILE A 76 0.72 -5.13 11.93
C ILE A 76 1.11 -6.62 11.95
N ALA A 77 1.57 -7.13 13.09
CA ALA A 77 1.95 -8.53 13.23
C ALA A 77 0.75 -9.46 12.99
N GLU A 78 -0.43 -9.12 13.52
CA GLU A 78 -1.67 -9.86 13.27
C GLU A 78 -2.08 -9.80 11.80
N TYR A 79 -2.01 -8.62 11.16
CA TYR A 79 -2.34 -8.48 9.74
C TYR A 79 -1.45 -9.34 8.85
N ARG A 80 -0.13 -9.34 9.12
CA ARG A 80 0.83 -10.18 8.38
C ARG A 80 0.52 -11.66 8.51
N ARG A 81 0.18 -12.13 9.72
CA ARG A 81 -0.26 -13.52 9.94
C ARG A 81 -1.52 -13.84 9.14
N ARG A 82 -2.56 -13.01 9.25
CA ARG A 82 -3.83 -13.20 8.55
C ARG A 82 -3.67 -13.21 7.03
N ALA A 83 -2.77 -12.38 6.51
CA ALA A 83 -2.46 -12.29 5.09
C ALA A 83 -1.46 -13.37 4.60
N GLY A 84 -0.96 -14.24 5.48
CA GLY A 84 0.01 -15.27 5.11
C GLY A 84 1.38 -14.73 4.67
N VAL A 85 1.74 -13.51 5.08
CA VAL A 85 2.99 -12.86 4.69
C VAL A 85 4.16 -13.52 5.41
N THR A 86 5.04 -14.16 4.63
CA THR A 86 6.28 -14.80 5.09
C THR A 86 7.45 -14.35 4.22
N PRO A 87 8.72 -14.60 4.63
CA PRO A 87 9.87 -14.36 3.76
C PRO A 87 9.77 -15.07 2.40
N ALA A 88 9.11 -16.24 2.34
CA ALA A 88 8.93 -17.00 1.10
C ALA A 88 7.89 -16.40 0.15
N THR A 89 6.98 -15.55 0.64
CA THR A 89 5.96 -14.86 -0.17
C THR A 89 6.41 -13.46 -0.58
N GLY A 90 7.67 -13.08 -0.32
CA GLY A 90 8.21 -11.79 -0.71
C GLY A 90 8.50 -11.68 -2.21
N THR A 91 8.61 -10.45 -2.71
CA THR A 91 9.02 -10.16 -4.09
C THR A 91 10.46 -10.61 -4.32
N ARG A 92 10.71 -11.32 -5.42
CA ARG A 92 12.07 -11.68 -5.87
C ARG A 92 12.61 -10.55 -6.75
N LEU A 93 13.88 -10.22 -6.58
CA LEU A 93 14.57 -9.30 -7.48
C LEU A 93 14.65 -9.94 -8.88
N ASP A 94 14.14 -9.22 -9.88
CA ASP A 94 14.11 -9.62 -11.29
C ASP A 94 14.87 -8.61 -12.16
N THR A 95 16.05 -8.20 -11.67
CA THR A 95 16.98 -7.38 -12.44
C THR A 95 17.73 -8.27 -13.42
N HIS A 96 18.08 -7.76 -14.60
CA HIS A 96 18.95 -8.43 -15.57
C HIS A 96 20.12 -9.11 -14.86
N SER A 97 20.21 -10.44 -15.00
CA SER A 97 21.34 -11.21 -14.48
C SER A 97 22.64 -10.62 -15.02
N GLU A 98 23.64 -10.41 -14.18
CA GLU A 98 25.00 -10.17 -14.65
C GLU A 98 25.40 -11.40 -15.48
N GLU A 99 25.21 -11.32 -16.79
CA GLU A 99 25.79 -12.26 -17.73
C GLU A 99 27.29 -12.07 -17.58
N THR A 100 27.91 -13.03 -16.89
CA THR A 100 29.36 -13.08 -16.69
C THR A 100 30.00 -13.10 -18.09
N PRO A 101 30.99 -12.23 -18.36
CA PRO A 101 31.63 -12.18 -19.68
C PRO A 101 32.29 -13.50 -20.07
#